data_AF-A0A918J7B9-F1
#
_entry.id   AF-A0A918J7B9-F1
#
_cell.length_a   1.000
_cell.length_b   1.000
_cell.length_c   1.000
_cell.angle_alpha   90.00
_cell.angle_beta   90.00
_cell.angle_gamma   90.00
#
_symmetry.space_group_name_H-M   'P 1'
#
loop_
_entity.id
_entity.type
_entity.pdbx_description
1 polymer ?
#
loop_
_entity_poly.entity_id
_entity_poly.type
_entity_poly.pdbx_seq_one_letter_code
_entity_poly.pdbx_strand_id
1 'polypeptide(L)'
;MKLTPIILSLLVHLTLVSQIPVTDVTTNASLGVVNSQLSNINIQLTAVSKNLTLLIRLMEKNNNDTSKSRKILKEELEAKKQAPTYVTLSTDVGLAIDLKSKIIEAYRASKQTVQGLEYLDRKETTEFIEHAANAILETKNLLKQCNDIINTKAIILPEERLKKVNGINHQLESILDNLIAYNYKLSQINSLRKARGTLINLNNN
;
A
#
# COMPACT_ATOMS: atom_id res chain seq x y z
N MET A 1 -4.55 30.41 -123.07
CA MET A 1 -3.59 30.09 -121.98
C MET A 1 -4.25 30.47 -120.67
N LYS A 2 -4.86 29.55 -119.91
CA LYS A 2 -4.24 28.67 -118.89
C LYS A 2 -3.24 29.42 -117.98
N LEU A 3 -3.78 30.10 -116.98
CA LEU A 3 -3.16 30.45 -115.70
C LEU A 3 -4.20 30.10 -114.64
N THR A 4 -4.02 29.25 -113.63
CA THR A 4 -3.16 28.08 -113.39
C THR A 4 -3.79 27.47 -112.12
N PRO A 5 -3.96 26.14 -112.01
CA PRO A 5 -4.50 25.47 -110.81
C PRO A 5 -3.66 25.65 -109.53
N ILE A 6 -2.50 26.33 -109.65
CA ILE A 6 -1.56 26.62 -108.57
C ILE A 6 -2.13 27.66 -107.58
N ILE A 7 -2.89 28.66 -108.05
CA ILE A 7 -3.44 29.73 -107.19
C ILE A 7 -4.61 29.20 -106.35
N LEU A 8 -5.41 28.27 -106.90
CA LEU A 8 -6.49 27.62 -106.17
C LEU A 8 -5.96 26.59 -105.15
N SER A 9 -4.86 25.90 -105.48
CA SER A 9 -4.15 25.00 -104.55
C SER A 9 -3.53 25.77 -103.37
N LEU A 10 -3.01 26.97 -103.60
CA LEU A 10 -2.42 27.80 -102.54
C LEU A 10 -3.47 28.32 -101.55
N LEU A 11 -4.67 28.64 -102.03
CA LEU A 11 -5.78 29.11 -101.18
C LEU A 11 -6.34 28.00 -100.27
N VAL A 12 -6.32 26.74 -100.72
CA VAL A 12 -6.75 25.57 -99.92
C VAL A 12 -5.74 25.21 -98.83
N HIS A 13 -4.45 25.51 -99.03
CA HIS A 13 -3.44 25.33 -97.98
C HIS A 13 -3.47 26.43 -96.91
N LEU A 14 -4.02 27.60 -97.21
CA LEU A 14 -4.18 28.71 -96.24
C LEU A 14 -5.42 28.53 -95.33
N THR A 15 -6.42 27.75 -95.73
CA THR A 15 -7.61 27.45 -94.90
C THR A 15 -7.47 26.21 -94.02
N LEU A 16 -6.47 25.35 -94.26
CA LEU A 16 -6.17 24.18 -93.43
C LEU A 16 -5.24 24.48 -92.25
N VAL A 17 -4.65 25.68 -92.19
CA VAL A 17 -3.74 26.10 -91.09
C VAL A 17 -4.34 27.20 -90.21
N SER A 18 -5.59 27.63 -90.48
CA SER A 18 -6.28 28.62 -89.64
C SER A 18 -6.99 28.02 -88.42
N GLN A 19 -6.82 26.74 -88.13
CA GLN A 19 -7.18 26.22 -86.81
C GLN A 19 -5.98 26.41 -85.88
N ILE A 20 -5.94 27.56 -85.22
CA ILE A 20 -5.33 27.65 -83.89
C ILE A 20 -6.16 26.69 -83.02
N PRO A 21 -5.63 25.53 -82.61
CA PRO A 21 -6.41 24.60 -81.83
C PRO A 21 -6.57 25.20 -80.44
N VAL A 22 -7.80 25.64 -80.11
CA VAL A 22 -8.42 25.56 -78.78
C VAL A 22 -7.44 25.63 -77.59
N THR A 23 -6.67 26.72 -77.48
CA THR A 23 -5.79 26.97 -76.34
C THR A 23 -6.58 27.39 -75.09
N ASP A 24 -7.82 27.83 -75.25
CA ASP A 24 -8.66 28.27 -74.12
C ASP A 24 -9.41 27.10 -73.46
N VAL A 25 -9.94 26.16 -74.24
CA VAL A 25 -10.76 25.05 -73.70
C VAL A 25 -9.91 24.05 -72.93
N THR A 26 -8.74 23.69 -73.47
CA THR A 26 -7.84 22.73 -72.83
C THR A 26 -7.22 23.30 -71.57
N THR A 27 -6.82 24.59 -71.60
CA THR A 27 -6.25 25.30 -70.44
C THR A 27 -7.31 25.56 -69.36
N ASN A 28 -8.53 25.98 -69.73
CA ASN A 28 -9.65 26.14 -68.79
C ASN A 28 -10.16 24.81 -68.24
N ALA A 29 -10.14 23.73 -69.02
CA ALA A 29 -10.44 22.38 -68.54
C ALA A 29 -9.39 21.93 -67.52
N SER A 30 -8.10 22.15 -67.78
CA SER A 30 -7.04 21.86 -66.81
C SER A 30 -7.12 22.74 -65.55
N LEU A 31 -7.49 24.02 -65.67
CA LEU A 31 -7.76 24.89 -64.52
C LEU A 31 -8.97 24.42 -63.71
N GLY A 32 -10.04 23.94 -64.36
CA GLY A 32 -11.19 23.35 -63.70
C GLY A 32 -10.85 22.05 -62.95
N VAL A 33 -10.03 21.19 -63.55
CA VAL A 33 -9.51 19.98 -62.88
C VAL A 33 -8.67 20.35 -61.67
N VAL A 34 -7.74 21.30 -61.79
CA VAL A 34 -6.92 21.78 -60.66
C VAL A 34 -7.78 22.40 -59.56
N ASN A 35 -8.79 23.20 -59.91
CA ASN A 35 -9.67 23.85 -58.92
C ASN A 35 -10.56 22.83 -58.19
N SER A 36 -11.05 21.80 -58.90
CA SER A 36 -11.78 20.68 -58.29
C SER A 36 -10.88 19.83 -57.39
N GLN A 37 -9.63 19.59 -57.78
CA GLN A 37 -8.63 18.91 -56.94
C GLN A 37 -8.31 19.75 -55.69
N LEU A 38 -8.12 21.06 -55.84
CA LEU A 38 -7.88 21.97 -54.72
C LEU A 38 -9.07 22.03 -53.75
N SER A 39 -10.30 22.05 -54.28
CA SER A 39 -11.53 21.97 -53.49
C SER A 39 -11.60 20.65 -52.70
N ASN A 40 -11.32 19.52 -53.35
CA ASN A 40 -11.29 18.22 -52.69
C ASN A 40 -10.22 18.14 -51.60
N ILE A 41 -9.03 18.69 -51.85
CA ILE A 41 -7.95 18.81 -50.86
C ILE A 41 -8.39 19.67 -49.67
N ASN A 42 -9.07 20.80 -49.91
CA ASN A 42 -9.55 21.67 -48.84
C ASN A 42 -10.63 20.99 -47.98
N ILE A 43 -11.54 20.23 -48.60
CA ILE A 43 -12.53 19.41 -47.89
C ILE A 43 -11.84 18.36 -47.01
N GLN A 44 -10.85 17.64 -47.57
CA GLN A 44 -10.06 16.66 -46.82
C GLN A 44 -9.29 17.32 -45.66
N LEU A 45 -8.65 18.46 -45.89
CA LEU A 45 -7.94 19.21 -44.86
C LEU A 45 -8.86 19.65 -43.72
N THR A 46 -10.07 20.11 -44.05
CA THR A 46 -11.09 20.48 -43.07
C THR A 46 -11.54 19.26 -42.24
N ALA A 47 -11.70 18.10 -42.87
CA ALA A 47 -12.02 16.85 -42.19
C ALA A 47 -10.88 16.39 -41.26
N VAL A 48 -9.62 16.46 -41.73
CA VAL A 48 -8.43 16.15 -40.93
C VAL A 48 -8.33 17.10 -39.73
N SER A 49 -8.56 18.40 -39.91
CA SER A 49 -8.56 19.39 -38.81
C SER A 49 -9.60 19.08 -37.73
N LYS A 50 -10.82 18.70 -38.15
CA LYS A 50 -11.87 18.24 -37.22
C LYS A 50 -11.45 16.98 -36.45
N ASN A 51 -10.83 16.02 -37.14
CA ASN A 51 -10.33 14.78 -36.51
C ASN A 51 -9.19 15.05 -35.52
N LEU A 52 -8.25 15.96 -35.85
CA LEU A 52 -7.17 16.37 -34.94
C LEU A 52 -7.73 17.07 -33.70
N THR A 53 -8.74 17.93 -33.86
CA THR A 53 -9.43 18.57 -32.73
C THR A 53 -10.08 17.54 -31.81
N LEU A 54 -10.74 16.52 -32.39
CA LEU A 54 -11.29 15.41 -31.63
C LEU A 54 -10.20 14.60 -30.91
N LEU A 55 -9.09 14.32 -31.59
CA LEU A 55 -7.95 13.59 -31.02
C LEU A 55 -7.35 14.35 -29.83
N ILE A 56 -7.12 15.65 -29.94
CA ILE A 56 -6.63 16.49 -28.84
C ILE A 56 -7.59 16.39 -27.64
N ARG A 57 -8.90 16.54 -27.86
CA ARG A 57 -9.91 16.41 -26.80
C ARG A 57 -9.90 15.02 -26.15
N LEU A 58 -9.74 13.96 -26.94
CA LEU A 58 -9.63 12.59 -26.43
C LEU A 58 -8.33 12.36 -25.64
N MET A 59 -7.22 12.94 -26.08
CA MET A 59 -5.94 12.92 -25.37
C MET A 59 -6.00 13.68 -24.05
N GLU A 60 -6.61 14.86 -24.03
CA GLU A 60 -6.86 15.64 -22.80
C GLU A 60 -7.73 14.85 -21.81
N LYS A 61 -8.82 14.26 -22.29
CA LYS A 61 -9.69 13.40 -21.47
C LYS A 61 -8.91 12.21 -20.91
N ASN A 62 -8.15 11.49 -21.75
CA ASN A 62 -7.35 10.34 -21.34
C ASN A 62 -6.30 10.74 -20.28
N ASN A 63 -5.62 11.87 -20.47
CA ASN A 63 -4.65 12.37 -19.50
C ASN A 63 -5.30 12.72 -18.16
N ASN A 64 -6.48 13.35 -18.18
CA ASN A 64 -7.26 13.64 -16.97
C ASN A 64 -7.72 12.35 -16.26
N ASP A 65 -8.25 11.38 -17.00
CA ASP A 65 -8.70 10.09 -16.46
C ASP A 65 -7.50 9.32 -15.85
N THR A 66 -6.36 9.29 -16.54
CA THR A 66 -5.11 8.70 -16.04
C THR A 66 -4.60 9.39 -14.76
N SER A 67 -4.73 10.71 -14.66
CA SER A 67 -4.39 11.47 -13.46
C SER A 67 -5.31 11.11 -12.28
N LYS A 68 -6.62 11.01 -12.52
CA LYS A 68 -7.60 10.59 -11.51
C LYS A 68 -7.35 9.15 -11.04
N SER A 69 -7.13 8.21 -11.96
CA SER A 69 -6.81 6.82 -11.61
C SER A 69 -5.55 6.72 -10.74
N ARG A 70 -4.50 7.50 -11.06
CA ARG A 70 -3.29 7.55 -10.21
C ARG A 70 -3.58 8.06 -8.79
N LYS A 71 -4.46 9.06 -8.63
CA LYS A 71 -4.86 9.55 -7.31
C LYS A 71 -5.62 8.48 -6.52
N ILE A 72 -6.61 7.84 -7.15
CA ILE A 72 -7.39 6.76 -6.53
C ILE A 72 -6.48 5.61 -6.10
N LEU A 73 -5.57 5.17 -6.98
CA LEU A 73 -4.61 4.11 -6.66
C LEU A 73 -3.69 4.48 -5.50
N LYS A 74 -3.27 5.76 -5.42
CA LYS A 74 -2.46 6.26 -4.29
C LYS A 74 -3.26 6.26 -2.99
N GLU A 75 -4.52 6.72 -3.01
CA GLU A 75 -5.41 6.71 -1.85
C GLU A 75 -5.71 5.29 -1.37
N GLU A 76 -6.01 4.36 -2.29
CA GLU A 76 -6.22 2.95 -1.99
C GLU A 76 -4.95 2.30 -1.40
N LEU A 77 -3.78 2.64 -1.96
CA LEU A 77 -2.50 2.16 -1.45
C LEU A 77 -2.25 2.65 -0.01
N GLU A 78 -2.49 3.92 0.27
CA GLU A 78 -2.36 4.47 1.62
C GLU A 78 -3.37 3.85 2.60
N ALA A 79 -4.60 3.57 2.16
CA ALA A 79 -5.59 2.85 2.96
C ALA A 79 -5.13 1.42 3.28
N LYS A 80 -4.57 0.69 2.29
CA LYS A 80 -4.05 -0.67 2.48
C LYS A 80 -2.83 -0.75 3.40
N LYS A 81 -2.08 0.36 3.58
CA LYS A 81 -0.96 0.43 4.53
C LYS A 81 -1.42 0.56 5.98
N GLN A 82 -2.62 1.06 6.21
CA GLN A 82 -3.18 1.22 7.55
C GLN A 82 -3.84 -0.08 8.00
N ALA A 83 -3.65 -0.44 9.27
CA ALA A 83 -4.37 -1.57 9.84
C ALA A 83 -5.87 -1.26 9.89
N PRO A 84 -6.74 -2.17 9.42
CA PRO A 84 -8.19 -2.00 9.56
C PRO A 84 -8.62 -1.87 11.02
N THR A 85 -9.72 -1.16 11.28
CA THR A 85 -10.25 -0.93 12.64
C THR A 85 -10.52 -2.23 13.41
N TYR A 86 -10.97 -3.29 12.72
CA TYR A 86 -11.21 -4.58 13.35
C TYR A 86 -9.93 -5.27 13.83
N VAL A 87 -8.75 -4.93 13.28
CA VAL A 87 -7.45 -5.41 13.77
C VAL A 87 -7.07 -4.64 15.03
N THR A 88 -7.20 -3.30 15.01
CA THR A 88 -6.83 -2.44 16.13
C THR A 88 -7.70 -2.66 17.37
N LEU A 89 -8.98 -3.05 17.17
CA LEU A 89 -9.95 -3.35 18.22
C LEU A 89 -10.16 -4.86 18.40
N SER A 90 -9.26 -5.68 17.86
CA SER A 90 -9.41 -7.13 17.97
C SER A 90 -9.28 -7.61 19.40
N THR A 91 -9.87 -8.79 19.66
CA THR A 91 -9.72 -9.51 20.94
C THR A 91 -8.26 -9.76 21.28
N ASP A 92 -7.40 -10.01 20.28
CA ASP A 92 -5.98 -10.28 20.49
C ASP A 92 -5.24 -9.05 21.01
N VAL A 93 -5.56 -7.86 20.49
CA VAL A 93 -4.99 -6.59 20.99
C VAL A 93 -5.51 -6.27 22.39
N GLY A 94 -6.81 -6.52 22.65
CA GLY A 94 -7.39 -6.38 23.98
C GLY A 94 -6.71 -7.30 25.00
N LEU A 95 -6.48 -8.56 24.64
CA LEU A 95 -5.81 -9.55 25.49
C LEU A 95 -4.39 -9.10 25.87
N ALA A 96 -3.62 -8.48 24.96
CA ALA A 96 -2.30 -7.95 25.29
C ALA A 96 -2.36 -6.89 26.41
N ILE A 97 -3.36 -6.01 26.37
CA ILE A 97 -3.58 -4.96 27.38
C ILE A 97 -4.02 -5.58 28.71
N ASP A 98 -4.86 -6.60 28.68
CA ASP A 98 -5.30 -7.31 29.87
C ASP A 98 -4.14 -8.08 30.52
N LEU A 99 -3.32 -8.77 29.73
CA LEU A 99 -2.13 -9.48 30.20
C LEU A 99 -1.11 -8.54 30.83
N LYS A 100 -0.89 -7.35 30.26
CA LYS A 100 -0.09 -6.29 30.91
C LYS A 100 -0.58 -6.03 32.33
N SER A 101 -1.88 -5.81 32.51
CA SER A 101 -2.48 -5.49 33.81
C SER A 101 -2.30 -6.66 34.78
N LYS A 102 -2.59 -7.89 34.33
CA LYS A 102 -2.40 -9.12 35.13
C LYS A 102 -0.95 -9.34 35.55
N ILE A 103 0.03 -9.10 34.68
CA ILE A 103 1.46 -9.22 35.01
C ILE A 103 1.87 -8.20 36.07
N ILE A 104 1.40 -6.95 35.96
CA ILE A 104 1.69 -5.90 36.95
C ILE A 104 1.07 -6.26 38.32
N GLU A 105 -0.16 -6.76 38.33
CA GLU A 105 -0.84 -7.22 39.54
C GLU A 105 -0.12 -8.42 40.17
N ALA A 106 0.22 -9.43 39.36
CA ALA A 106 0.94 -10.62 39.79
C ALA A 106 2.32 -10.25 40.37
N TYR A 107 3.03 -9.30 39.76
CA TYR A 107 4.28 -8.75 40.31
C TYR A 107 4.06 -8.11 41.69
N ARG A 108 3.09 -7.20 41.81
CA ARG A 108 2.83 -6.49 43.08
C ARG A 108 2.48 -7.47 44.18
N ALA A 109 1.57 -8.40 43.90
CA ALA A 109 1.15 -9.44 44.84
C ALA A 109 2.34 -10.32 45.24
N SER A 110 3.08 -10.85 44.27
CA SER A 110 4.20 -11.76 44.54
C SER A 110 5.35 -11.07 45.27
N LYS A 111 5.65 -9.81 44.95
CA LYS A 111 6.63 -9.02 45.69
C LYS A 111 6.23 -8.88 47.16
N GLN A 112 4.98 -8.51 47.44
CA GLN A 112 4.48 -8.39 48.80
C GLN A 112 4.54 -9.73 49.53
N THR A 113 4.13 -10.83 48.88
CA THR A 113 4.21 -12.18 49.44
C THR A 113 5.65 -12.53 49.78
N VAL A 114 6.58 -12.47 48.83
CA VAL A 114 7.98 -12.89 49.00
C VAL A 114 8.70 -12.05 50.06
N GLN A 115 8.40 -10.76 50.17
CA GLN A 115 8.94 -9.90 51.24
C GLN A 115 8.42 -10.27 52.64
N GLY A 116 7.25 -10.91 52.74
CA GLY A 116 6.67 -11.40 54.00
C GLY A 116 7.09 -12.83 54.36
N LEU A 117 7.88 -13.52 53.54
CA LEU A 117 8.33 -14.88 53.82
C LEU A 117 9.57 -14.86 54.74
N GLU A 118 9.35 -15.13 56.02
CA GLU A 118 10.34 -15.03 57.10
C GLU A 118 11.51 -16.04 57.01
N TYR A 119 11.32 -17.16 56.31
CA TYR A 119 12.28 -18.28 56.24
C TYR A 119 13.02 -18.32 54.89
N LEU A 120 12.97 -17.24 54.12
CA LEU A 120 13.79 -17.07 52.92
C LEU A 120 15.11 -16.38 53.23
N ASP A 121 16.13 -16.78 52.50
CA ASP A 121 17.42 -16.08 52.54
C ASP A 121 17.33 -14.78 51.73
N ARG A 122 18.10 -13.77 52.14
CA ARG A 122 18.19 -12.48 51.44
C ARG A 122 18.51 -12.64 49.94
N LYS A 123 19.32 -13.65 49.60
CA LYS A 123 19.68 -13.97 48.22
C LYS A 123 18.45 -14.37 47.41
N GLU A 124 17.60 -15.25 47.92
CA GLU A 124 16.40 -15.73 47.24
C GLU A 124 15.37 -14.62 47.02
N THR A 125 15.18 -13.75 48.03
CA THR A 125 14.34 -12.55 47.90
C THR A 125 14.87 -11.60 46.82
N THR A 126 16.20 -11.41 46.75
CA THR A 126 16.83 -10.52 45.76
C THR A 126 16.71 -11.08 44.36
N GLU A 127 17.00 -12.37 44.17
CA GLU A 127 16.85 -13.07 42.89
C GLU A 127 15.41 -13.00 42.38
N PHE A 128 14.43 -13.14 43.27
CA PHE A 128 13.02 -12.97 42.90
C PHE A 128 12.71 -11.56 42.40
N ILE A 129 13.18 -10.53 43.12
CA ILE A 129 12.95 -9.14 42.75
C ILE A 129 13.58 -8.83 41.38
N GLU A 130 14.79 -9.31 41.13
CA GLU A 130 15.46 -9.17 39.83
C GLU A 130 14.69 -9.88 38.70
N HIS A 131 14.28 -11.14 38.94
CA HIS A 131 13.48 -11.89 37.97
C HIS A 131 12.17 -11.17 37.64
N ALA A 132 11.47 -10.67 38.65
CA ALA A 132 10.19 -9.99 38.45
C ALA A 132 10.36 -8.60 37.80
N ALA A 133 11.47 -7.91 38.05
CA ALA A 133 11.81 -6.68 37.35
C ALA A 133 12.08 -6.94 35.85
N ASN A 134 12.80 -8.02 35.53
CA ASN A 134 13.04 -8.43 34.15
C ASN A 134 11.74 -8.80 33.43
N ALA A 135 10.83 -9.53 34.09
CA ALA A 135 9.51 -9.84 33.55
C ALA A 135 8.71 -8.57 33.16
N ILE A 136 8.77 -7.50 33.97
CA ILE A 136 8.13 -6.21 33.65
C ILE A 136 8.78 -5.54 32.44
N LEU A 137 10.12 -5.57 32.35
CA LEU A 137 10.85 -4.99 31.22
C LEU A 137 10.52 -5.72 29.92
N GLU A 138 10.49 -7.05 29.93
CA GLU A 138 10.10 -7.88 28.80
C GLU A 138 8.66 -7.59 28.37
N THR A 139 7.73 -7.55 29.33
CA THR A 139 6.33 -7.17 29.09
C THR A 139 6.21 -5.81 28.39
N LYS A 140 6.96 -4.81 28.86
CA LYS A 140 7.00 -3.48 28.23
C LYS A 140 7.49 -3.55 26.79
N ASN A 141 8.55 -4.30 26.52
CA ASN A 141 9.12 -4.44 25.19
C ASN A 141 8.15 -5.15 24.23
N LEU A 142 7.46 -6.18 24.70
CA LEU A 142 6.45 -6.91 23.94
C LEU A 142 5.24 -6.05 23.59
N LEU A 143 4.77 -5.23 24.53
CA LEU A 143 3.68 -4.28 24.26
C LEU A 143 4.08 -3.20 23.26
N LYS A 144 5.34 -2.74 23.33
CA LYS A 144 5.87 -1.83 22.31
C LYS A 144 5.86 -2.50 20.94
N GLN A 145 6.34 -3.75 20.83
CA GLN A 145 6.30 -4.50 19.58
C GLN A 145 4.87 -4.69 19.06
N CYS A 146 3.91 -4.99 19.95
CA CYS A 146 2.49 -5.10 19.60
C CYS A 146 1.98 -3.78 19.00
N ASN A 147 2.24 -2.66 19.67
CA ASN A 147 1.88 -1.34 19.18
C ASN A 147 2.55 -1.00 17.84
N ASP A 148 3.82 -1.37 17.66
CA ASP A 148 4.55 -1.15 16.41
C ASP A 148 3.93 -1.98 15.28
N ILE A 149 3.58 -3.26 15.52
CA ILE A 149 2.90 -4.12 14.54
C ILE A 149 1.55 -3.54 14.12
N ILE A 150 0.77 -3.03 15.07
CA ILE A 150 -0.56 -2.47 14.79
C ILE A 150 -0.43 -1.17 13.98
N ASN A 151 0.52 -0.30 14.35
CA ASN A 151 0.65 1.03 13.74
C ASN A 151 1.59 1.09 12.52
N THR A 152 2.24 -0.03 12.17
CA THR A 152 3.14 -0.08 11.01
C THR A 152 2.40 0.28 9.72
N LYS A 153 2.93 1.25 8.97
CA LYS A 153 2.39 1.72 7.67
C LYS A 153 2.92 0.92 6.48
N ALA A 154 2.92 -0.40 6.59
CA ALA A 154 3.33 -1.31 5.52
C ALA A 154 2.13 -2.13 5.04
N ILE A 155 2.21 -2.62 3.80
CA ILE A 155 1.21 -3.54 3.24
C ILE A 155 1.44 -4.91 3.90
N ILE A 156 0.81 -5.10 5.05
CA ILE A 156 0.82 -6.36 5.80
C ILE A 156 -0.62 -6.80 5.87
N LEU A 157 -0.87 -8.07 5.54
CA LEU A 157 -2.21 -8.64 5.62
C LEU A 157 -2.76 -8.53 7.05
N PRO A 158 -4.01 -8.10 7.23
CA PRO A 158 -4.66 -8.00 8.55
C PRO A 158 -4.51 -9.27 9.39
N GLU A 159 -4.65 -10.44 8.77
CA GLU A 159 -4.54 -11.75 9.41
C GLU A 159 -3.11 -12.02 9.90
N GLU A 160 -2.11 -11.58 9.13
CA GLU A 160 -0.71 -11.70 9.52
C GLU A 160 -0.37 -10.79 10.71
N ARG A 161 -0.97 -9.59 10.76
CA ARG A 161 -0.84 -8.69 11.92
C ARG A 161 -1.41 -9.35 13.17
N LEU A 162 -2.63 -9.90 13.09
CA LEU A 162 -3.27 -10.60 14.19
C LEU A 162 -2.46 -11.82 14.65
N LYS A 163 -1.93 -12.62 13.70
CA LYS A 163 -1.06 -13.75 14.04
C LYS A 163 0.19 -13.32 14.83
N LYS A 164 0.81 -12.18 14.47
CA LYS A 164 1.95 -11.64 15.21
C LYS A 164 1.56 -11.14 16.60
N VAL A 165 0.41 -10.46 16.73
CA VAL A 165 -0.14 -10.05 18.02
C VAL A 165 -0.44 -11.25 18.91
N ASN A 166 -1.04 -12.31 18.36
CA ASN A 166 -1.29 -13.54 19.11
C ASN A 166 0.02 -14.23 19.58
N GLY A 167 1.06 -14.22 18.75
CA GLY A 167 2.39 -14.66 19.18
C GLY A 167 2.95 -13.87 20.37
N ILE A 168 2.69 -12.56 20.42
CA ILE A 168 3.03 -11.71 21.57
C ILE A 168 2.20 -12.09 22.80
N ASN A 169 0.91 -12.37 22.63
CA ASN A 169 0.05 -12.79 23.74
C ASN A 169 0.57 -14.07 24.41
N HIS A 170 0.98 -15.07 23.64
CA HIS A 170 1.57 -16.29 24.20
C HIS A 170 2.87 -16.03 24.97
N GLN A 171 3.69 -15.07 24.53
CA GLN A 171 4.90 -14.68 25.27
C GLN A 171 4.55 -13.96 26.58
N LEU A 172 3.54 -13.09 26.57
CA LEU A 172 3.04 -12.43 27.77
C LEU A 172 2.42 -13.42 28.77
N GLU A 173 1.65 -14.40 28.29
CA GLU A 173 1.13 -15.51 29.10
C GLU A 173 2.27 -16.28 29.76
N SER A 174 3.30 -16.65 28.99
CA SER A 174 4.46 -17.36 29.54
C SER A 174 5.18 -16.55 30.63
N ILE A 175 5.31 -15.23 30.46
CA ILE A 175 5.89 -14.35 31.50
C ILE A 175 5.04 -14.38 32.77
N LEU A 176 3.72 -14.28 32.64
CA LEU A 176 2.78 -14.33 33.77
C LEU A 176 2.90 -15.67 34.51
N ASP A 177 2.85 -16.78 33.78
CA ASP A 177 2.93 -18.14 34.34
C ASP A 177 4.25 -18.37 35.07
N ASN A 178 5.37 -17.92 34.50
CA ASN A 178 6.69 -18.04 35.12
C ASN A 178 6.77 -17.24 36.43
N LEU A 179 6.19 -16.04 36.47
CA LEU A 179 6.19 -15.19 37.67
C LEU A 179 5.36 -15.84 38.79
N ILE A 180 4.18 -16.38 38.46
CA ILE A 180 3.33 -17.11 39.40
C ILE A 180 4.05 -18.37 39.91
N ALA A 181 4.67 -19.14 39.02
CA ALA A 181 5.38 -20.37 39.36
C ALA A 181 6.58 -20.11 40.29
N TYR A 182 7.35 -19.05 40.05
CA TYR A 182 8.48 -18.71 40.93
C TYR A 182 7.99 -18.25 42.31
N ASN A 183 6.93 -17.42 42.38
CA ASN A 183 6.33 -17.06 43.66
C ASN A 183 5.88 -18.31 44.45
N TYR A 184 5.20 -19.25 43.78
CA TYR A 184 4.76 -20.50 44.38
C TYR A 184 5.95 -21.34 44.90
N LYS A 185 7.03 -21.45 44.12
CA LYS A 185 8.26 -22.15 44.52
C LYS A 185 8.84 -21.57 45.81
N LEU A 186 8.91 -20.24 45.93
CA LEU A 186 9.44 -19.59 47.14
C LEU A 186 8.54 -19.79 48.36
N SER A 187 7.23 -19.76 48.17
CA SER A 187 6.25 -20.07 49.22
C SER A 187 6.41 -21.50 49.77
N GLN A 188 6.68 -22.48 48.89
CA GLN A 188 6.96 -23.85 49.29
C GLN A 188 8.27 -23.98 50.07
N ILE A 189 9.34 -23.32 49.62
CA ILE A 189 10.64 -23.32 50.31
C ILE A 189 10.49 -22.74 51.72
N ASN A 190 9.81 -21.60 51.85
CA ASN A 190 9.53 -20.97 53.13
C ASN A 190 8.75 -21.91 54.07
N SER A 191 7.68 -22.53 53.56
CA SER A 191 6.85 -23.47 54.34
C SER A 191 7.65 -24.69 54.82
N LEU A 192 8.51 -25.25 53.96
CA LEU A 192 9.37 -26.38 54.31
C LEU A 192 10.38 -26.02 55.40
N ARG A 193 11.03 -24.85 55.29
CA ARG A 193 12.02 -24.40 56.28
C ARG A 193 11.37 -24.06 57.62
N LYS A 194 10.18 -23.45 57.60
CA LYS A 194 9.36 -23.25 58.80
C LYS A 194 9.06 -24.57 59.51
N ALA A 195 8.57 -25.56 58.78
CA ALA A 195 8.26 -26.89 59.35
C ALA A 195 9.48 -27.57 59.95
N ARG A 196 10.63 -27.51 59.27
CA ARG A 196 11.91 -28.04 59.80
C ARG A 196 12.33 -27.33 61.08
N GLY A 197 12.24 -26.00 61.13
CA GLY A 197 12.54 -25.22 62.34
C GLY A 197 11.65 -25.62 63.52
N THR A 198 10.34 -25.79 63.28
CA THR A 198 9.40 -26.24 64.32
C THR A 198 9.75 -27.64 64.83
N LEU A 199 10.08 -28.60 63.96
CA LEU A 199 10.46 -29.96 64.36
C LEU A 199 11.73 -29.99 65.20
N ILE A 200 12.74 -29.20 64.84
CA ILE A 200 13.98 -29.08 65.61
C ILE A 200 13.67 -28.51 66.99
N ASN A 201 12.84 -27.47 67.09
CA ASN A 201 12.46 -26.85 68.35
C ASN A 201 11.64 -27.79 69.26
N LEU A 202 10.84 -28.69 68.68
CA LEU A 202 10.09 -29.71 69.44
C LEU A 202 10.98 -30.84 69.95
N ASN A 203 12.06 -31.19 69.25
CA ASN A 203 12.99 -32.25 69.66
C ASN A 203 14.04 -31.78 70.69
N ASN A 204 14.20 -30.46 70.85
CA ASN A 204 15.13 -29.85 71.79
C ASN A 204 14.48 -29.46 73.14
N ASN A 205 13.16 -29.67 73.27
CA ASN A 205 12.38 -29.51 74.50
C ASN A 205 11.92 -30.88 75.01
#